data_AF-A0A2G2YG53-F1
#
_entry.id   AF-A0A2G2YG53-F1
#
_cell.length_a   1.000
_cell.length_b   1.000
_cell.length_c   1.000
_cell.angle_alpha   90.00
_cell.angle_beta   90.00
_cell.angle_gamma   90.00
#
_symmetry.space_group_name_H-M   'P 1'
#
loop_
_entity.id
_entity.type
_entity.pdbx_description
1 polymer ?
#
loop_
_entity_poly.entity_id
_entity_poly.type
_entity_poly.pdbx_seq_one_letter_code
_entity_poly.pdbx_strand_id
1 'polypeptide(L)'
;MDTYRRQIKVDNNLLLRLFLTSRESPFRRGQRTVHVSFKTMFVGGVHELLHEMQKSFTELGLMKVDCIEMSWIESIFYFWFRKGTSSLDVLLNREIAELEGYLYFKRKSDYVQHPISIDGLKGLWKLMNQEGENSPDLIFTPYGGKLNDFSESEIPFPHRAGNIFLIHYGLN
;
A
#
# COMPACT_ATOMS: atom_id res chain seq x y z
N MET A 1 -4.79 -4.03 32.09
CA MET A 1 -5.36 -5.28 31.57
C MET A 1 -5.96 -4.99 30.21
N ASP A 2 -5.54 -5.75 29.23
CA ASP A 2 -5.56 -5.48 27.79
C ASP A 2 -6.92 -5.12 27.20
N THR A 3 -7.03 -3.90 26.68
CA THR A 3 -8.05 -3.51 25.71
C THR A 3 -7.32 -2.88 24.52
N TYR A 4 -7.62 -3.34 23.30
CA TYR A 4 -7.03 -2.95 22.00
C TYR A 4 -5.88 -3.80 21.43
N ARG A 5 -5.92 -5.13 21.58
CA ARG A 5 -5.25 -6.05 20.63
C ARG A 5 -6.27 -6.87 19.86
N ARG A 6 -7.09 -6.21 19.04
CA ARG A 6 -7.73 -6.91 17.93
C ARG A 6 -6.74 -6.90 16.78
N GLN A 7 -5.94 -7.96 16.66
CA GLN A 7 -5.22 -8.19 15.42
C GLN A 7 -6.29 -8.49 14.37
N ILE A 8 -6.60 -7.51 13.53
CA ILE A 8 -7.58 -7.65 12.45
C ILE A 8 -6.97 -8.67 11.49
N LYS A 9 -7.42 -9.93 11.60
CA LYS A 9 -7.08 -10.97 10.65
C LYS A 9 -7.95 -10.73 9.42
N VAL A 10 -7.37 -10.11 8.41
CA VAL A 10 -7.96 -9.99 7.07
C VAL A 10 -7.85 -11.31 6.32
N ASP A 11 -8.75 -11.52 5.37
CA ASP A 11 -8.77 -12.71 4.52
C ASP A 11 -7.46 -12.85 3.72
N ASN A 12 -6.99 -14.08 3.53
CA ASN A 12 -5.73 -14.35 2.81
C ASN A 12 -5.79 -13.97 1.33
N ASN A 13 -6.98 -13.80 0.76
CA ASN A 13 -7.20 -13.35 -0.61
C ASN A 13 -7.13 -11.82 -0.75
N LEU A 14 -7.09 -11.06 0.35
CA LEU A 14 -7.05 -9.60 0.36
C LEU A 14 -5.62 -9.07 0.50
N LEU A 15 -5.15 -8.37 -0.53
CA LEU A 15 -3.99 -7.49 -0.45
C LEU A 15 -4.49 -6.04 -0.32
N LEU A 16 -4.01 -5.33 0.70
CA LEU A 16 -4.34 -3.91 0.93
C LEU A 16 -3.06 -3.13 1.23
N ARG A 17 -2.61 -2.33 0.27
CA ARG A 17 -1.39 -1.50 0.39
C ARG A 17 -1.77 -0.04 0.56
N LEU A 18 -1.04 0.67 1.42
CA LEU A 18 -1.20 2.12 1.58
C LEU A 18 -0.09 2.82 0.81
N PHE A 19 -0.47 3.86 0.06
CA PHE A 19 0.45 4.77 -0.62
C PHE A 19 0.24 6.15 -0.02
N LEU A 20 1.27 6.68 0.63
CA LEU A 20 1.24 7.97 1.32
C LEU A 20 2.10 8.97 0.55
N THR A 21 1.54 10.14 0.29
CA THR A 21 2.22 11.23 -0.41
C THR A 21 1.85 12.56 0.24
N SER A 22 2.77 13.51 0.35
CA SER A 22 2.43 14.90 0.70
C SER A 22 1.92 15.62 -0.54
N ARG A 23 0.78 16.30 -0.45
CA ARG A 23 0.22 17.10 -1.56
C ARG A 23 -0.40 18.39 -1.03
N GLU A 24 -0.61 19.36 -1.93
CA GLU A 24 -1.39 20.55 -1.59
C GLU A 24 -2.81 20.18 -1.14
N SER A 25 -3.26 20.81 -0.07
CA SER A 25 -4.59 20.58 0.49
C SER A 25 -5.66 21.17 -0.42
N PRO A 26 -6.68 20.39 -0.83
CA PRO A 26 -7.80 20.93 -1.60
C PRO A 26 -8.68 21.87 -0.77
N PHE A 27 -8.55 21.84 0.57
CA PHE A 27 -9.38 22.63 1.49
C PHE A 27 -8.69 23.89 2.01
N ARG A 28 -7.35 23.95 1.95
CA ARG A 28 -6.54 25.03 2.53
C ARG A 28 -5.37 25.38 1.61
N ARG A 29 -5.51 26.47 0.86
CA ARG A 29 -4.51 26.95 -0.09
C ARG A 29 -3.17 27.23 0.61
N GLY A 30 -2.07 26.71 0.07
CA GLY A 30 -0.72 26.90 0.61
C GLY A 30 -0.41 26.04 1.84
N GLN A 31 -1.32 25.12 2.22
CA GLN A 31 -1.04 24.10 3.22
C GLN A 31 -0.96 22.73 2.56
N ARG A 32 0.03 21.95 2.97
CA ARG A 32 0.18 20.56 2.55
C ARG A 32 -0.53 19.63 3.52
N THR A 33 -1.03 18.52 2.99
CA THR A 33 -1.59 17.42 3.77
C THR A 33 -1.05 16.10 3.25
N VAL A 34 -1.02 15.11 4.14
CA VAL A 34 -0.73 13.74 3.71
C VAL A 34 -1.99 13.13 3.14
N HIS A 35 -1.86 12.68 1.89
CA HIS A 35 -2.86 11.92 1.19
C HIS A 35 -2.52 10.44 1.26
N VAL A 36 -3.47 9.62 1.70
CA VAL A 36 -3.32 8.17 1.82
C VAL A 36 -4.23 7.50 0.80
N SER A 37 -3.66 6.74 -0.13
CA SER A 37 -4.40 5.91 -1.07
C SER A 37 -4.31 4.46 -0.67
N PHE A 38 -5.46 3.83 -0.46
CA PHE A 38 -5.58 2.40 -0.26
C PHE A 38 -5.72 1.74 -1.62
N LYS A 39 -4.72 0.95 -2.04
CA LYS A 39 -4.79 0.14 -3.26
C LYS A 39 -4.95 -1.31 -2.88
N THR A 40 -6.05 -1.91 -3.34
CA THR A 40 -6.43 -3.26 -2.96
C THR A 40 -6.47 -4.20 -4.16
N MET A 41 -6.16 -5.46 -3.92
CA MET A 41 -6.41 -6.58 -4.83
C MET A 41 -7.09 -7.67 -4.02
N PHE A 42 -8.17 -8.23 -4.54
CA PHE A 42 -8.88 -9.33 -3.91
C PHE A 42 -9.05 -10.47 -4.90
N VAL A 43 -8.65 -11.67 -4.50
CA VAL A 43 -8.83 -12.88 -5.32
C VAL A 43 -10.21 -13.47 -5.02
N GLY A 44 -11.24 -12.92 -5.66
CA GLY A 44 -12.63 -13.31 -5.48
C GLY A 44 -13.59 -12.28 -6.07
N GLY A 45 -14.88 -12.46 -5.83
CA GLY A 45 -15.92 -11.55 -6.33
C GLY A 45 -16.06 -10.27 -5.50
N VAL A 46 -16.59 -9.21 -6.10
CA VAL A 46 -16.82 -7.91 -5.42
C VAL A 46 -17.73 -8.04 -4.20
N HIS A 47 -18.71 -8.93 -4.23
CA HIS A 47 -19.63 -9.15 -3.11
C HIS A 47 -18.93 -9.79 -1.90
N GLU A 48 -18.00 -10.71 -2.14
CA GLU A 48 -17.16 -11.32 -1.10
C GLU A 48 -16.20 -10.29 -0.52
N LEU A 49 -15.56 -9.47 -1.37
CA LEU A 49 -14.71 -8.35 -0.92
C LEU A 49 -15.48 -7.40 0.00
N LEU A 50 -16.67 -6.95 -0.40
CA LEU A 50 -17.47 -6.03 0.40
C LEU A 50 -17.88 -6.66 1.74
N HIS A 51 -18.21 -7.95 1.75
CA HIS A 51 -18.51 -8.68 2.99
C HIS A 51 -17.29 -8.72 3.93
N GLU A 52 -16.11 -9.06 3.42
CA GLU A 52 -14.89 -9.11 4.22
C GLU A 52 -14.48 -7.73 4.76
N MET A 53 -14.64 -6.67 3.96
CA MET A 53 -14.33 -5.30 4.36
C MET A 53 -15.31 -4.78 5.42
N GLN A 54 -16.60 -5.13 5.33
CA GLN A 54 -17.59 -4.80 6.36
C GLN A 54 -17.33 -5.50 7.70
N LYS A 55 -16.70 -6.68 7.66
CA LYS A 55 -16.35 -7.43 8.87
C LYS A 55 -15.05 -6.94 9.51
N SER A 56 -14.08 -6.56 8.68
CA SER A 56 -12.69 -6.39 9.11
C SER A 56 -12.20 -4.95 9.09
N PHE A 57 -12.75 -4.07 8.24
CA PHE A 57 -12.23 -2.72 8.06
C PHE A 57 -13.28 -1.71 7.56
N THR A 58 -14.33 -1.53 8.35
CA THR A 58 -15.46 -0.63 8.06
C THR A 58 -15.07 0.83 7.88
N GLU A 59 -13.99 1.25 8.54
CA GLU A 59 -13.49 2.63 8.59
C GLU A 59 -13.00 3.12 7.23
N LEU A 60 -12.65 2.20 6.31
CA LEU A 60 -12.30 2.56 4.94
C LEU A 60 -13.52 3.05 4.15
N GLY A 61 -14.74 2.61 4.51
CA GLY A 61 -15.96 3.01 3.83
C GLY A 61 -16.07 2.53 2.39
N LEU A 62 -15.43 1.39 2.04
CA LEU A 62 -15.42 0.85 0.68
C LEU A 62 -16.84 0.58 0.16
N MET A 63 -17.15 1.08 -1.03
CA MET A 63 -18.42 0.85 -1.71
C MET A 63 -18.21 0.07 -3.02
N LYS A 64 -19.29 -0.54 -3.53
CA LYS A 64 -19.26 -1.26 -4.81
C LYS A 64 -18.78 -0.38 -5.98
N VAL A 65 -19.10 0.93 -5.94
CA VAL A 65 -18.69 1.90 -6.98
C VAL A 65 -17.17 2.12 -7.01
N ASP A 66 -16.47 1.82 -5.93
CA ASP A 66 -15.01 1.93 -5.84
C ASP A 66 -14.30 0.67 -6.37
N CYS A 67 -15.05 -0.39 -6.68
CA CYS A 67 -14.54 -1.68 -7.07
C CYS A 67 -14.63 -1.88 -8.59
N ILE A 68 -13.61 -2.51 -9.17
CA ILE A 68 -13.60 -2.92 -10.58
C ILE A 68 -13.20 -4.40 -10.62
N GLU A 69 -14.10 -5.25 -11.10
CA GLU A 69 -13.79 -6.66 -11.35
C GLU A 69 -13.10 -6.82 -12.70
N MET A 70 -12.03 -7.61 -12.73
CA MET A 70 -11.24 -7.87 -13.91
C MET A 70 -10.49 -9.20 -13.74
N SER A 71 -9.93 -9.73 -14.83
CA SER A 71 -9.06 -10.90 -14.75
C SER A 71 -7.77 -10.57 -13.98
N TRP A 72 -7.09 -11.61 -13.49
CA TRP A 72 -5.83 -11.42 -12.76
C TRP A 72 -4.78 -10.65 -13.57
N ILE A 73 -4.64 -10.92 -14.86
CA ILE A 73 -3.63 -10.25 -15.70
C ILE A 73 -3.97 -8.77 -15.94
N GLU A 74 -5.25 -8.45 -16.11
CA GLU A 74 -5.72 -7.05 -16.21
C GLU A 74 -5.47 -6.30 -14.89
N SER A 75 -5.55 -6.98 -13.74
CA SER A 75 -5.23 -6.37 -12.45
C SER A 75 -3.75 -5.97 -12.37
N ILE A 76 -2.83 -6.81 -12.86
CA ILE A 76 -1.39 -6.47 -12.92
C ILE A 76 -1.20 -5.19 -13.74
N PHE A 77 -1.89 -5.11 -14.88
CA PHE A 77 -1.85 -3.94 -15.74
C PHE A 77 -2.41 -2.68 -15.05
N TYR A 78 -3.56 -2.81 -14.37
CA TYR A 78 -4.18 -1.74 -13.59
C TYR A 78 -3.25 -1.18 -12.51
N PHE A 79 -2.50 -2.04 -11.83
CA PHE A 79 -1.57 -1.63 -10.76
C PHE A 79 -0.36 -0.84 -11.28
N TRP A 80 0.14 -1.14 -12.48
CA TRP A 80 1.35 -0.54 -13.05
C TRP A 80 1.09 0.69 -13.92
N PHE A 81 0.13 0.62 -14.85
CA PHE A 81 0.04 1.58 -15.96
C PHE A 81 -1.08 2.62 -15.82
N ARG A 82 -1.82 2.60 -14.70
CA ARG A 82 -2.82 3.62 -14.30
C ARG A 82 -3.95 3.97 -15.29
N LYS A 83 -4.06 3.40 -16.50
CA LYS A 83 -5.29 3.40 -17.33
C LYS A 83 -5.24 2.44 -18.53
N GLY A 84 -6.38 1.75 -18.76
CA GLY A 84 -6.60 0.64 -19.71
C GLY A 84 -6.83 1.03 -21.16
N THR A 85 -5.76 1.35 -21.89
CA THR A 85 -5.84 1.50 -23.35
C THR A 85 -4.70 0.81 -24.11
N SER A 86 -3.77 0.15 -23.43
CA SER A 86 -2.69 -0.61 -24.06
C SER A 86 -3.09 -2.07 -24.20
N SER A 87 -2.72 -2.71 -25.32
CA SER A 87 -2.68 -4.17 -25.40
C SER A 87 -1.86 -4.74 -24.24
N LEU A 88 -2.21 -5.94 -23.75
CA LEU A 88 -1.39 -6.68 -22.77
C LEU A 88 0.04 -6.92 -23.26
N ASP A 89 0.29 -6.82 -24.58
CA ASP A 89 1.61 -6.93 -25.20
C ASP A 89 2.64 -5.95 -24.63
N VAL A 90 2.21 -4.84 -24.03
CA VAL A 90 3.12 -3.90 -23.36
C VAL A 90 3.85 -4.54 -22.18
N LEU A 91 3.30 -5.60 -21.56
CA LEU A 91 4.00 -6.38 -20.53
C LEU A 91 5.21 -7.15 -21.09
N LEU A 92 5.30 -7.33 -22.40
CA LEU A 92 6.46 -7.91 -23.08
C LEU A 92 7.52 -6.85 -23.42
N ASN A 93 7.17 -5.56 -23.34
CA ASN A 93 8.11 -4.48 -23.63
C ASN A 93 9.16 -4.37 -22.52
N ARG A 94 10.44 -4.39 -22.92
CA ARG A 94 11.61 -4.23 -22.03
C ARG A 94 12.26 -2.86 -22.14
N GLU A 95 11.71 -1.97 -22.98
CA GLU A 95 12.21 -0.62 -23.12
C GLU A 95 11.93 0.17 -21.84
N ILE A 96 13.00 0.72 -21.27
CA ILE A 96 12.97 1.54 -20.08
C ILE A 96 12.64 2.99 -20.49
N ALA A 97 11.54 3.19 -21.21
CA ALA A 97 11.15 4.51 -21.71
C ALA A 97 10.57 5.43 -20.61
N GLU A 98 10.11 4.86 -19.48
CA GLU A 98 9.48 5.62 -18.40
C GLU A 98 10.45 6.15 -17.33
N LEU A 99 11.77 5.86 -17.42
CA LEU A 99 12.77 6.39 -16.48
C LEU A 99 13.30 7.77 -16.86
N GLU A 100 12.79 8.42 -17.91
CA GLU A 100 13.25 9.76 -18.35
C GLU A 100 13.08 10.86 -17.26
N GLY A 101 12.41 10.57 -16.13
CA GLY A 101 12.33 11.44 -14.95
C GLY A 101 12.85 10.83 -13.62
N TYR A 102 13.42 9.63 -13.63
CA TYR A 102 13.82 8.87 -12.42
C TYR A 102 15.33 8.56 -12.40
N LEU A 103 16.17 9.43 -12.97
CA LEU A 103 17.62 9.20 -13.08
C LEU A 103 18.33 9.10 -11.72
N TYR A 104 17.76 9.74 -10.69
CA TYR A 104 18.27 9.70 -9.33
C TYR A 104 17.14 9.35 -8.38
N PHE A 105 17.37 8.41 -7.48
CA PHE A 105 16.42 8.09 -6.43
C PHE A 105 17.15 7.60 -5.18
N LYS A 106 16.53 7.83 -4.03
CA LYS A 106 16.94 7.22 -2.77
C LYS A 106 15.78 6.47 -2.17
N ARG A 107 15.99 5.18 -1.90
CA ARG A 107 14.97 4.27 -1.39
C ARG A 107 15.53 3.52 -0.18
N LYS A 108 14.69 3.33 0.83
CA LYS A 108 14.99 2.61 2.07
C LYS A 108 13.71 1.93 2.57
N SER A 109 13.86 0.91 3.42
CA SER A 109 12.72 0.18 3.93
C SER A 109 12.96 -0.35 5.35
N ASP A 110 11.89 -0.50 6.10
CA ASP A 110 11.90 -1.08 7.44
C ASP A 110 10.75 -2.08 7.62
N TYR A 111 10.97 -3.10 8.44
CA TYR A 111 9.93 -4.07 8.82
C TYR A 111 9.33 -3.67 10.15
N VAL A 112 8.02 -3.45 10.17
CA VAL A 112 7.31 -3.02 11.35
C VAL A 112 6.72 -4.25 12.04
N GLN A 113 6.99 -4.41 13.34
CA GLN A 113 6.48 -5.52 14.16
C GLN A 113 5.39 -5.08 15.15
N HIS A 114 5.34 -3.78 15.47
CA HIS A 114 4.35 -3.19 16.35
C HIS A 114 3.71 -1.96 15.70
N PRO A 115 2.40 -1.73 15.86
CA PRO A 115 1.75 -0.57 15.28
C PRO A 115 2.45 0.74 15.66
N ILE A 116 2.66 1.61 14.67
CA ILE A 116 3.18 2.96 14.91
C ILE A 116 2.14 3.71 15.75
N SER A 117 2.57 4.35 16.83
CA SER A 117 1.67 5.12 17.69
C SER A 117 1.04 6.28 16.91
N ILE A 118 -0.12 6.76 17.38
CA ILE A 118 -0.79 7.91 16.76
C ILE A 118 0.13 9.13 16.71
N ASP A 119 0.90 9.39 17.78
CA ASP A 119 1.82 10.51 17.81
C ASP A 119 3.04 10.30 16.91
N GLY A 120 3.49 9.05 16.73
CA GLY A 120 4.48 8.68 15.72
C GLY A 120 3.99 8.96 14.30
N LEU A 121 2.75 8.60 13.98
CA LEU A 121 2.12 8.91 12.68
C LEU A 121 1.97 10.42 12.47
N LYS A 122 1.55 11.18 13.50
CA LYS A 122 1.51 12.65 13.44
C LYS A 122 2.89 13.26 13.18
N GLY A 123 3.93 12.73 13.84
CA GLY A 123 5.31 13.12 13.59
C GLY A 123 5.75 12.87 12.16
N LEU A 124 5.43 11.69 11.62
CA LEU A 124 5.68 11.33 10.23
C LEU A 124 4.95 12.28 9.26
N TRP A 125 3.67 12.55 9.48
CA TRP A 125 2.91 13.48 8.62
C TRP A 125 3.48 14.89 8.66
N LYS A 126 3.90 15.36 9.83
CA LYS A 126 4.58 16.65 9.98
C LYS A 126 5.87 16.67 9.15
N LEU A 127 6.70 15.65 9.27
CA LEU A 127 7.95 15.54 8.51
C LEU A 127 7.70 15.54 7.00
N MET A 128 6.76 14.72 6.52
CA MET A 128 6.40 14.69 5.09
C MET A 128 5.98 16.07 4.57
N ASN A 129 5.12 16.78 5.31
CA ASN A 129 4.67 18.10 4.89
C ASN A 129 5.79 19.16 4.95
N GLN A 130 6.77 19.03 5.87
CA GLN A 130 7.91 19.94 6.00
C GLN A 130 8.87 19.84 4.80
N GLU A 131 9.04 18.65 4.23
CA GLU A 131 9.87 18.43 3.04
C GLU A 131 9.24 18.99 1.75
N GLY A 132 8.00 19.46 1.80
CA GLY A 132 7.37 20.16 0.69
C GLY A 132 7.26 19.30 -0.57
N GLU A 133 7.75 19.83 -1.69
CA GLU A 133 7.81 19.13 -2.98
C GLU A 133 8.79 17.95 -2.97
N ASN A 134 9.78 17.96 -2.07
CA ASN A 134 10.75 16.88 -1.90
C ASN A 134 10.28 15.81 -0.90
N SER A 135 9.00 15.80 -0.51
CA SER A 135 8.47 14.78 0.40
C SER A 135 8.65 13.37 -0.19
N PRO A 136 9.06 12.38 0.63
CA PRO A 136 9.11 11.01 0.16
C PRO A 136 7.70 10.47 -0.09
N ASP A 137 7.61 9.57 -1.06
CA ASP A 137 6.50 8.63 -1.17
C ASP A 137 6.74 7.48 -0.19
N LEU A 138 5.72 7.12 0.59
CA LEU A 138 5.77 5.92 1.43
C LEU A 138 4.76 4.88 0.94
N ILE A 139 5.16 3.62 1.03
CA ILE A 139 4.33 2.47 0.67
C ILE A 139 4.34 1.48 1.82
N PHE A 140 3.17 1.19 2.38
CA PHE A 140 3.02 0.21 3.45
C PHE A 140 2.45 -1.05 2.82
N THR A 141 3.22 -2.13 2.87
CA THR A 141 2.85 -3.42 2.27
C THR A 141 2.60 -4.42 3.39
N PRO A 142 1.38 -4.98 3.52
CA PRO A 142 1.02 -5.81 4.65
C PRO A 142 1.81 -7.11 4.66
N TYR A 143 2.16 -7.58 5.87
CA TYR A 143 2.76 -8.88 6.12
C TYR A 143 1.80 -9.73 6.93
N GLY A 144 1.89 -11.05 6.76
CA GLY A 144 0.93 -12.00 7.30
C GLY A 144 0.50 -13.01 6.25
N GLY A 145 -0.69 -13.58 6.45
CA GLY A 145 -1.23 -14.63 5.58
C GLY A 145 -0.22 -15.76 5.38
N LYS A 146 -0.05 -16.19 4.13
CA LYS A 146 0.84 -17.29 3.77
C LYS A 146 2.32 -17.06 4.11
N LEU A 147 2.76 -15.80 4.27
CA LEU A 147 4.15 -15.52 4.69
C LEU A 147 4.44 -15.99 6.12
N ASN A 148 3.42 -16.13 6.97
CA ASN A 148 3.58 -16.59 8.35
C ASN A 148 3.67 -18.12 8.47
N ASP A 149 3.32 -18.86 7.42
CA ASP A 149 3.32 -20.33 7.43
C ASP A 149 4.73 -20.90 7.26
N PHE A 150 5.70 -20.08 6.84
CA PHE A 150 7.08 -20.48 6.56
C PHE A 150 8.04 -20.07 7.68
N SER A 151 9.08 -20.87 7.92
CA SER A 151 10.15 -20.54 8.88
C SER A 151 11.03 -19.38 8.37
N GLU A 152 11.56 -18.56 9.27
CA GLU A 152 12.57 -17.53 8.95
C GLU A 152 13.84 -18.13 8.34
N SER A 153 14.13 -19.40 8.64
CA SER A 153 15.30 -20.11 8.15
C SER A 153 15.04 -20.96 6.90
N GLU A 154 13.83 -20.96 6.35
CA GLU A 154 13.46 -21.82 5.23
C GLU A 154 14.20 -21.44 3.94
N ILE A 155 14.38 -20.14 3.73
CA ILE A 155 15.19 -19.55 2.65
C ILE A 155 15.87 -18.28 3.18
N PRO A 156 16.87 -17.70 2.46
CA PRO A 156 17.59 -16.51 2.93
C PRO A 156 16.75 -15.24 3.18
N PHE A 157 15.46 -15.23 2.79
CA PHE A 157 14.53 -14.15 3.12
C PHE A 157 13.84 -14.45 4.47
N PRO A 158 14.22 -13.78 5.57
CA PRO A 158 13.84 -14.19 6.92
C PRO A 158 12.57 -13.51 7.43
N HIS A 159 12.04 -12.51 6.72
CA HIS A 159 10.95 -11.67 7.23
C HIS A 159 9.60 -12.39 7.12
N ARG A 160 9.27 -13.18 8.14
CA ARG A 160 8.05 -14.01 8.24
C ARG A 160 7.14 -13.50 9.36
N ALA A 161 6.59 -14.42 10.16
CA ALA A 161 5.75 -14.15 11.30
C ALA A 161 6.39 -13.14 12.27
N GLY A 162 5.56 -12.26 12.85
CA GLY A 162 5.99 -11.16 13.71
C GLY A 162 6.09 -9.81 13.00
N ASN A 163 6.28 -9.78 11.67
CA ASN A 163 6.20 -8.56 10.88
C ASN A 163 4.75 -8.27 10.50
N ILE A 164 4.25 -7.07 10.76
CA ILE A 164 2.88 -6.64 10.42
C ILE A 164 2.80 -5.93 9.06
N PHE A 165 3.85 -5.20 8.67
CA PHE A 165 4.00 -4.66 7.32
C PHE A 165 5.46 -4.23 7.06
N LEU A 166 5.82 -4.17 5.78
CA LEU A 166 7.01 -3.50 5.29
C LEU A 166 6.65 -2.04 4.95
N ILE A 167 7.41 -1.09 5.46
CA ILE A 167 7.37 0.29 5.00
C ILE A 167 8.52 0.51 4.02
N HIS A 168 8.20 0.97 2.82
CA HIS A 168 9.16 1.46 1.84
C HIS A 168 8.99 2.98 1.75
N TYR A 169 10.10 3.72 1.72
CA TYR A 169 10.09 5.16 1.56
C TYR A 169 11.16 5.57 0.58
N GLY A 170 10.83 6.55 -0.26
CA GLY A 170 11.89 7.19 -1.00
C GLY A 170 11.51 8.40 -1.82
N LEU A 171 12.55 8.90 -2.43
CA LEU A 171 12.66 10.19 -3.08
C LEU A 171 13.11 9.96 -4.51
N ASN A 172 12.64 10.82 -5.41
CA ASN A 172 13.16 10.99 -6.77
C ASN A 172 13.74 12.40 -6.89
#